data_AF-A0A6V7J3K9-F1
#
_entry.id   AF-A0A6V7J3K9-F1
#
_cell.length_a   1.000
_cell.length_b   1.000
_cell.length_c   1.000
_cell.angle_alpha   90.00
_cell.angle_beta   90.00
_cell.angle_gamma   90.00
#
_symmetry.space_group_name_H-M   'P 1'
#
loop_
_entity.id
_entity.type
_entity.pdbx_description
1 polymer ?
#
loop_
_entity_poly.entity_id
_entity_poly.type
_entity_poly.pdbx_seq_one_letter_code
_entity_poly.pdbx_strand_id
1 'polypeptide(L)' 'FQCCGASSWRDYQSVGNGTIPWSCCKQPGENHEFCNGKEIWQEGCGTVIPEKLRMAGKALGGLALGVGAVE' A
#
# COMPACT_ATOMS: atom_id res chain seq x y z
N PHE A 1 0.04 1.15 4.97
CA PHE A 1 -0.60 1.85 3.85
C PHE A 1 -2.06 1.45 3.82
N GLN A 2 -2.98 2.42 3.78
CA GLN A 2 -4.43 2.17 3.83
C GLN A 2 -4.95 1.89 2.41
N CYS A 3 -4.46 0.82 1.79
CA CYS A 3 -4.73 0.47 0.40
C CYS A 3 -4.95 -1.03 0.23
N CYS A 4 -5.56 -1.43 -0.89
CA CYS A 4 -5.79 -2.81 -1.25
C CYS A 4 -5.68 -3.04 -2.76
N GLY A 5 -4.87 -4.01 -3.15
CA GLY A 5 -4.66 -4.41 -4.55
C GLY A 5 -3.74 -3.46 -5.30
N ALA A 6 -3.47 -3.75 -6.57
CA ALA A 6 -2.62 -2.91 -7.41
C ALA A 6 -3.38 -1.65 -7.84
N SER A 7 -4.56 -1.81 -8.42
CA SER A 7 -5.45 -0.71 -8.81
C SER A 7 -6.64 -0.59 -7.87
N SER A 8 -7.16 -1.72 -7.36
CA SER A 8 -8.25 -1.76 -6.40
C SER A 8 -8.33 -3.12 -5.71
N TRP A 9 -9.12 -3.22 -4.63
CA TRP A 9 -9.40 -4.49 -3.97
C TRP A 9 -9.96 -5.56 -4.92
N ARG A 10 -10.59 -5.14 -6.03
CA ARG A 10 -11.10 -6.04 -7.08
C ARG A 10 -10.01 -6.80 -7.83
N ASP A 11 -8.74 -6.37 -7.75
CA ASP A 11 -7.63 -7.15 -8.32
C ASP A 11 -7.68 -8.59 -7.77
N TYR A 12 -7.97 -8.79 -6.49
CA TYR A 12 -8.09 -10.11 -5.86
C TYR A 12 -9.31 -10.93 -6.30
N GLN A 13 -10.30 -10.32 -6.97
CA GLN A 13 -11.36 -11.08 -7.64
C GLN A 13 -10.88 -11.74 -8.93
N SER A 14 -9.92 -11.11 -9.61
CA SER A 14 -9.35 -11.65 -10.85
C SER A 14 -8.14 -12.55 -10.60
N VAL A 15 -7.46 -12.41 -9.45
CA VAL A 15 -6.32 -13.24 -9.04
C VAL A 15 -6.51 -13.79 -7.62
N GLY A 16 -6.37 -15.09 -7.42
CA GLY A 16 -6.36 -15.68 -6.06
C GLY A 16 -7.75 -16.05 -5.49
N ASN A 17 -8.65 -16.54 -6.35
CA ASN A 17 -9.92 -17.16 -5.93
C ASN A 17 -10.91 -16.21 -5.23
N GLY A 18 -10.77 -14.89 -5.39
CA GLY A 18 -11.63 -13.90 -4.74
C GLY A 18 -11.27 -13.58 -3.29
N THR A 19 -10.19 -14.16 -2.77
CA THR A 19 -9.81 -14.04 -1.37
C THR A 19 -8.98 -12.79 -1.15
N ILE A 20 -9.50 -11.86 -0.36
CA ILE A 20 -8.81 -10.64 0.01
C ILE A 20 -7.85 -10.93 1.18
N PRO A 21 -6.57 -10.58 1.12
CA PRO A 21 -5.64 -10.79 2.24
C PRO A 21 -5.97 -9.88 3.42
N TRP A 22 -5.63 -10.29 4.64
CA TRP A 22 -5.88 -9.52 5.86
C TRP A 22 -5.26 -8.11 5.85
N SER A 23 -4.15 -7.91 5.13
CA SER A 23 -3.46 -6.62 5.00
C SER A 23 -4.31 -5.55 4.30
N CYS A 24 -5.35 -5.97 3.56
CA CYS A 24 -6.31 -5.08 2.92
C CYS A 24 -7.45 -4.64 3.84
N CYS A 25 -7.65 -5.29 4.98
CA CYS A 25 -8.73 -4.95 5.89
C CYS A 25 -8.44 -3.63 6.61
N LYS A 26 -9.47 -2.82 6.82
CA LYS A 26 -9.40 -1.67 7.74
C LYS A 26 -9.29 -2.08 9.19
N GLN A 27 -9.83 -3.26 9.52
CA GLN A 27 -9.82 -3.83 10.85
C GLN A 27 -9.25 -5.25 10.79
N PRO A 28 -8.40 -5.66 11.75
CA PRO A 28 -7.92 -7.02 11.80
C PRO A 28 -9.11 -8.00 11.93
N GLY A 29 -9.19 -8.96 11.01
CA GLY A 29 -10.08 -10.11 11.15
C GLY A 29 -9.55 -11.06 12.22
N GLU A 30 -10.44 -11.84 12.84
CA GLU A 30 -10.07 -12.82 13.88
C GLU A 30 -9.09 -13.88 13.36
N ASN A 31 -9.18 -14.21 12.08
CA ASN A 31 -8.21 -15.04 11.36
C ASN A 31 -7.33 -14.09 10.54
N HIS A 32 -6.11 -13.83 10.99
CA HIS A 32 -5.09 -12.98 10.34
C HIS A 32 -4.61 -13.50 8.95
N GLU A 33 -5.44 -14.26 8.26
CA GLU A 33 -5.14 -14.84 6.95
C GLU A 33 -5.92 -14.09 5.86
N PHE A 34 -7.22 -13.86 6.07
CA PHE A 34 -8.11 -13.29 5.04
C PHE A 34 -9.13 -12.29 5.58
N CYS A 35 -9.53 -11.37 4.72
CA CYS A 35 -10.58 -10.40 5.01
C CYS A 35 -11.96 -11.03 4.80
N ASN A 36 -12.58 -11.46 5.89
CA ASN A 36 -13.88 -12.16 5.86
C ASN A 36 -15.07 -11.17 5.74
N GLY A 37 -15.05 -10.33 4.70
CA GLY A 37 -16.12 -9.35 4.42
C GLY A 37 -16.15 -8.11 5.32
N LYS A 38 -15.18 -7.93 6.22
CA LYS A 38 -15.01 -6.68 6.99
C LYS A 38 -14.54 -5.54 6.08
N GLU A 39 -14.76 -4.30 6.52
CA GLU A 39 -14.40 -3.09 5.76
C GLU A 39 -13.02 -3.19 5.12
N ILE A 40 -12.97 -3.04 3.80
CA ILE A 40 -11.77 -3.14 2.97
C ILE A 40 -11.33 -1.73 2.55
N TRP A 41 -10.02 -1.52 2.40
CA TRP A 41 -9.53 -0.32 1.76
C TRP A 41 -9.90 -0.33 0.27
N GLN A 42 -10.54 0.74 -0.21
CA GLN A 42 -10.97 0.82 -1.61
C GLN A 42 -9.89 1.39 -2.55
N GLU A 43 -8.92 2.10 -2.00
CA GLU A 43 -7.79 2.65 -2.76
C GLU A 43 -6.80 1.56 -3.18
N GLY A 44 -6.36 1.59 -4.43
CA GLY A 44 -5.28 0.74 -4.93
C GLY A 44 -3.92 1.18 -4.40
N CYS A 45 -3.06 0.21 -4.06
CA CYS A 45 -1.70 0.53 -3.61
C CYS A 45 -0.82 1.09 -4.73
N GLY A 46 -1.17 0.88 -6.01
CA GLY A 46 -0.46 1.43 -7.17
C GLY A 46 -0.54 2.95 -7.29
N THR A 47 -1.46 3.62 -6.61
CA THR A 47 -1.47 5.09 -6.51
C THR A 47 -0.81 5.58 -5.23
N VAL A 48 -0.99 4.87 -4.12
CA VAL A 48 -0.45 5.23 -2.80
C VAL A 48 1.07 5.02 -2.73
N ILE A 49 1.59 3.92 -3.26
CA ILE A 49 3.02 3.60 -3.24
C ILE A 49 3.85 4.64 -4.00
N PRO A 50 3.57 5.00 -5.28
CA PRO A 50 4.40 5.98 -5.99
C PRO A 50 4.29 7.38 -5.40
N GLU A 51 3.18 7.77 -4.78
CA GLU A 51 3.09 9.04 -4.06
C GLU A 51 4.06 9.07 -2.87
N LYS A 52 4.10 7.98 -2.12
CA LYS A 52 4.95 7.84 -0.93
C LYS A 52 6.41 7.66 -1.33
N LEU A 53 6.68 6.99 -2.45
CA LEU A 53 8.01 6.91 -3.06
C LEU A 53 8.48 8.27 -3.59
N ARG A 54 7.60 9.10 -4.17
CA ARG A 54 7.94 10.49 -4.54
C ARG A 54 8.28 11.35 -3.32
N MET A 55 7.54 11.21 -2.22
CA MET A 55 7.87 11.91 -0.98
C MET A 55 9.18 11.42 -0.38
N ALA A 56 9.40 10.11 -0.32
CA ALA A 56 10.65 9.52 0.16
C ALA A 56 11.83 9.92 -0.74
N GLY A 57 11.66 9.91 -2.07
CA GLY A 57 12.67 10.36 -3.03
C GLY A 57 13.03 11.84 -2.89
N LYS A 58 12.05 12.70 -2.59
CA LYS A 58 12.32 14.11 -2.23
C LYS A 58 13.11 14.25 -0.93
N ALA A 59 12.76 13.47 0.10
CA ALA A 59 13.49 13.48 1.38
C ALA A 59 14.93 12.96 1.23
N LEU A 60 15.11 11.87 0.50
CA LEU A 60 16.42 11.29 0.18
C LEU A 60 17.25 12.21 -0.71
N GLY A 61 16.63 12.87 -1.70
CA GLY A 61 17.29 13.89 -2.52
C GLY A 61 17.76 15.09 -1.70
N GLY A 62 17.00 15.52 -0.70
CA GLY A 62 17.41 16.56 0.24
C GLY A 62 18.61 16.15 1.10
N LEU A 63 18.66 14.91 1.58
CA LEU A 63 19.80 14.35 2.30
C LEU A 63 21.05 14.23 1.43
N ALA A 64 20.90 13.79 0.18
CA ALA A 64 22.01 13.66 -0.76
C ALA A 64 22.65 15.02 -1.10
N LEU A 65 21.84 16.06 -1.32
CA LEU A 65 22.34 17.43 -1.52
C LEU A 65 22.96 18.01 -0.25
N GLY A 66 22.47 17.63 0.93
CA GLY A 66 23.05 18.01 2.21
C GLY A 66 24.47 17.47 2.40
N VAL A 67 24.74 16.23 1.97
CA VAL A 67 26.11 15.65 1.96
C VAL A 67 26.99 16.26 0.87
N GLY A 68 26.46 16.54 -0.32
CA GLY A 68 27.26 17.13 -1.41
C GLY A 68 27.59 18.61 -1.24
N ALA A 69 26.92 19.33 -0.32
CA ALA A 69 27.23 20.71 0.01
C ALA A 69 28.31 20.86 1.10
N VAL A 70 28.72 19.74 1.73
CA VAL A 70 29.84 19.72 2.71
C VAL A 70 31.17 19.30 2.08
N GLU A 71 31.20 19.03 0.77
CA GLU A 71 32.42 18.83 -0.04
C GLU A 71 32.73 20.06 -0.90
#